data_AF-A0A1B6ICR8-F1
#
_entry.id   AF-A0A1B6ICR8-F1
#
_cell.length_a   1.000
_cell.length_b   1.000
_cell.length_c   1.000
_cell.angle_alpha   90.00
_cell.angle_beta   90.00
_cell.angle_gamma   90.00
#
_symmetry.space_group_name_H-M   'P 1'
#
loop_
_entity.id
_entity.type
_entity.pdbx_description
1 polymer ?
#
loop_
_entity_poly.entity_id
_entity_poly.type
_entity_poly.pdbx_seq_one_letter_code
_entity_poly.pdbx_strand_id
1 'polypeptide(L)'
;LATTCKDKKLRIIDPRTGFVISEGICHAGTRSSKVAYLGGSGRVVTTGFSRHSDRQVSVWNDDNLAVPLHEETIDSSSGVIFPYYDSDTNILYLAGKGDGNIRYYEMVDQAPYIHFLSQFISGSPQRGLGFMPKRGCDVSQCEIFRFFKLHATRGMCEPVSMIVPRKSDQFQEDLYPDTAAPVPALTAGDWQNGINRPPVYMSMKTGVTVCTHKPKAFKGNELSRSATADNNYRMKFAFLSTQTVPDYRPLDLLPESEKSQKTSNNQSTKFQQIQQMFGNYTNQGDIINEDIMTLKISDHNGYEEIPKTEYQLQRAYLRQGEELKLLRKQLASRDRQIKDLEQLVAKLQAHRKHK
;
A
#
# COMPACT_ATOMS: atom_id res chain seq x y z
N LEU A 1 3.39 -4.44 4.19
CA LEU A 1 2.15 -5.15 3.77
C LEU A 1 2.07 -6.44 4.57
N ALA A 2 0.92 -6.76 5.16
CA ALA A 2 0.72 -8.01 5.88
C ALA A 2 -0.17 -8.94 5.04
N THR A 3 0.19 -10.22 4.94
CA THR A 3 -0.55 -11.21 4.13
C THR A 3 -0.70 -12.53 4.86
N THR A 4 -1.85 -13.19 4.67
CA THR A 4 -2.09 -14.57 5.07
C THR A 4 -2.23 -15.44 3.82
N CYS A 5 -1.65 -16.63 3.83
CA CYS A 5 -1.70 -17.56 2.70
C CYS A 5 -2.22 -18.94 3.14
N LYS A 6 -2.66 -19.76 2.17
CA LYS A 6 -3.19 -21.11 2.40
C LYS A 6 -2.13 -22.08 2.93
N ASP A 7 -0.85 -21.74 2.81
CA ASP A 7 0.27 -22.42 3.46
C ASP A 7 0.34 -22.20 4.98
N LYS A 8 -0.67 -21.49 5.55
CA LYS A 8 -0.81 -21.15 6.97
C LYS A 8 0.20 -20.13 7.49
N LYS A 9 0.93 -19.47 6.60
CA LYS A 9 1.94 -18.48 7.00
C LYS A 9 1.38 -17.07 6.97
N LEU A 10 1.77 -16.29 7.98
CA LEU A 10 1.63 -14.85 8.05
C LEU A 10 2.97 -14.24 7.59
N ARG A 11 2.90 -13.24 6.71
CA ARG A 11 4.09 -12.56 6.16
C ARG A 11 3.94 -11.05 6.22
N ILE A 12 5.00 -10.40 6.66
CA ILE A 12 5.21 -8.97 6.49
C ILE A 12 6.14 -8.77 5.30
N ILE A 13 5.70 -8.02 4.32
CA ILE A 13 6.37 -7.82 3.03
C ILE A 13 6.58 -6.32 2.81
N ASP A 14 7.78 -5.91 2.43
CA ASP A 14 8.02 -4.59 1.85
C ASP A 14 7.63 -4.64 0.36
N PRO A 15 6.54 -3.98 -0.06
CA PRO A 15 6.08 -4.06 -1.44
C PRO A 15 7.00 -3.34 -2.43
N ARG A 16 7.91 -2.45 -2.00
CA ARG A 16 8.81 -1.75 -2.92
C ARG A 16 9.98 -2.62 -3.36
N THR A 17 10.50 -3.41 -2.43
CA THR A 17 11.63 -4.30 -2.66
C THR A 17 11.19 -5.73 -2.97
N GLY A 18 9.97 -6.11 -2.58
CA GLY A 18 9.45 -7.47 -2.70
C GLY A 18 9.97 -8.43 -1.62
N PHE A 19 10.76 -7.94 -0.65
CA PHE A 19 11.31 -8.79 0.39
C PHE A 19 10.29 -9.09 1.50
N VAL A 20 10.33 -10.35 1.96
CA VAL A 20 9.63 -10.77 3.17
C VAL A 20 10.50 -10.35 4.37
N ILE A 21 9.99 -9.40 5.16
CA ILE A 21 10.66 -8.86 6.34
C ILE A 21 10.55 -9.84 7.51
N SER A 22 9.35 -10.39 7.73
CA SER A 22 9.07 -11.34 8.80
C SER A 22 8.07 -12.39 8.29
N GLU A 23 8.25 -13.63 8.71
CA GLU A 23 7.39 -14.76 8.36
C GLU A 23 7.20 -15.66 9.59
N GLY A 24 5.97 -16.12 9.79
CA GLY A 24 5.63 -17.03 10.89
C GLY A 24 4.45 -17.94 10.57
N ILE A 25 4.32 -19.02 11.33
CA ILE A 25 3.13 -19.87 11.29
C ILE A 25 2.00 -19.11 12.00
N CYS A 26 0.90 -18.89 11.30
CA CYS A 26 -0.28 -18.20 11.81
C CYS A 26 -1.16 -19.21 12.57
N HIS A 27 -2.40 -19.41 12.13
CA HIS A 27 -3.31 -20.37 12.74
C HIS A 27 -3.11 -21.80 12.18
N ALA A 28 -3.21 -22.81 13.05
CA ALA A 28 -2.97 -24.21 12.69
C ALA A 28 -4.09 -24.85 11.84
N GLY A 29 -5.28 -24.25 11.82
CA GLY A 29 -6.44 -24.71 11.08
C GLY A 29 -6.26 -24.70 9.55
N THR A 30 -7.17 -25.36 8.86
CA THR A 30 -7.15 -25.51 7.40
C THR A 30 -7.96 -24.44 6.67
N ARG A 31 -8.78 -23.68 7.42
CA ARG A 31 -9.64 -22.62 6.89
C ARG A 31 -8.86 -21.32 6.72
N SER A 32 -9.43 -20.42 5.92
CA SER A 32 -8.78 -19.16 5.56
C SER A 32 -8.60 -18.23 6.76
N SER A 33 -7.37 -17.76 6.98
CA SER A 33 -7.07 -16.72 7.96
C SER A 33 -7.19 -15.32 7.35
N LYS A 34 -7.45 -14.30 8.16
CA LYS A 34 -7.42 -12.88 7.77
C LYS A 34 -6.42 -12.13 8.64
N VAL A 35 -5.95 -10.99 8.15
CA VAL A 35 -5.01 -10.12 8.86
C VAL A 35 -5.40 -8.67 8.68
N ALA A 36 -5.19 -7.86 9.72
CA ALA A 36 -5.26 -6.41 9.66
C ALA A 36 -4.09 -5.80 10.47
N TYR A 37 -3.58 -4.65 10.04
CA TYR A 37 -2.65 -3.86 10.84
C TYR A 37 -3.41 -3.10 11.93
N LEU A 38 -2.79 -3.01 13.11
CA LEU A 38 -3.30 -2.25 14.25
C LEU A 38 -2.72 -0.82 14.25
N GLY A 39 -2.92 -0.11 13.13
CA GLY A 39 -2.44 1.26 12.96
C GLY A 39 -0.93 1.37 12.94
N GLY A 40 -0.37 2.35 13.67
CA GLY A 40 1.07 2.62 13.77
C GLY A 40 1.79 1.88 14.90
N SER A 41 1.14 0.91 15.55
CA SER A 41 1.68 0.24 16.76
C SER A 41 2.80 -0.78 16.51
N GLY A 42 3.13 -1.09 15.25
CA GLY A 42 4.04 -2.19 14.91
C GLY A 42 3.43 -3.57 15.19
N ARG A 43 2.11 -3.68 15.11
CA ARG A 43 1.40 -4.92 15.42
C ARG A 43 0.36 -5.25 14.37
N VAL A 44 0.09 -6.54 14.24
CA VAL A 44 -0.96 -7.07 13.38
C VAL A 44 -1.88 -7.99 14.17
N VAL A 45 -3.15 -8.00 13.80
CA VAL A 45 -4.12 -8.96 14.33
C VAL A 45 -4.49 -9.94 13.23
N THR A 46 -4.58 -11.22 13.59
CA THR A 46 -5.10 -12.26 12.71
C THR A 46 -6.34 -12.90 13.29
N THR A 47 -7.21 -13.33 12.39
CA THR A 47 -8.32 -14.21 12.71
C THR A 47 -8.18 -15.48 11.89
N GLY A 48 -8.46 -16.62 12.49
CA GLY A 48 -8.34 -17.91 11.82
C GLY A 48 -8.96 -19.02 12.64
N PHE A 49 -8.43 -20.23 12.48
CA PHE A 49 -9.00 -21.42 13.08
C PHE A 49 -7.93 -22.26 13.79
N SER A 50 -8.28 -22.82 14.93
CA SER A 50 -7.47 -23.80 15.65
C SER A 50 -7.37 -25.10 14.85
N ARG A 51 -6.48 -26.02 15.29
CA ARG A 51 -6.44 -27.39 14.76
C ARG A 51 -7.78 -28.12 14.93
N HIS A 52 -8.55 -27.75 15.95
CA HIS A 52 -9.86 -28.31 16.29
C HIS A 52 -11.02 -27.56 15.62
N SER A 53 -10.72 -26.64 14.68
CA SER A 53 -11.71 -25.82 13.96
C SER A 53 -12.45 -24.77 14.81
N ASP A 54 -11.92 -24.39 15.97
CA ASP A 54 -12.41 -23.24 16.71
C ASP A 54 -11.90 -21.94 16.11
N ARG A 55 -12.71 -20.89 16.09
CA ARG A 55 -12.29 -19.57 15.62
C ARG A 55 -11.37 -18.93 16.65
N GLN A 56 -10.24 -18.41 16.20
CA GLN A 56 -9.24 -17.78 17.05
C GLN A 56 -8.92 -16.36 16.56
N VAL A 57 -8.56 -15.51 17.51
CA VAL A 57 -7.90 -14.22 17.26
C VAL A 57 -6.50 -14.26 17.88
N SER A 58 -5.51 -13.79 17.15
CA SER A 58 -4.14 -13.70 17.65
C SER A 58 -3.54 -12.33 17.33
N VAL A 59 -2.82 -11.75 18.28
CA VAL A 59 -2.09 -10.48 18.13
C VAL A 59 -0.61 -10.78 17.96
N TRP A 60 0.05 -10.13 17.02
CA TRP A 60 1.45 -10.38 16.67
C TRP A 60 2.25 -9.08 16.63
N ASN A 61 3.54 -9.18 16.95
CA ASN A 61 4.52 -8.14 16.64
C ASN A 61 4.97 -8.30 15.19
N ASP A 62 4.90 -7.24 14.36
CA ASP A 62 5.21 -7.37 12.94
C ASP A 62 6.71 -7.60 12.66
N ASP A 63 7.59 -7.24 13.59
CA ASP A 63 9.02 -7.57 13.53
C ASP A 63 9.30 -9.05 13.83
N ASN A 64 8.50 -9.68 14.70
CA ASN A 64 8.70 -11.06 15.12
C ASN A 64 7.39 -11.87 15.13
N LEU A 65 7.22 -12.68 14.09
CA LEU A 65 6.07 -13.55 13.89
C LEU A 65 6.26 -14.99 14.41
N ALA A 66 7.31 -15.28 15.19
CA ALA A 66 7.57 -16.64 15.66
C ALA A 66 6.51 -17.12 16.67
N VAL A 67 6.02 -16.22 17.53
CA VAL A 67 5.04 -16.52 18.58
C VAL A 67 4.06 -15.34 18.69
N PRO A 68 2.74 -15.59 18.80
CA PRO A 68 1.79 -14.51 19.01
C PRO A 68 1.99 -13.86 20.40
N LEU A 69 1.79 -12.54 20.47
CA LEU A 69 1.75 -11.79 21.72
C LEU A 69 0.58 -12.21 22.60
N HIS A 70 -0.55 -12.54 21.97
CA HIS A 70 -1.75 -13.05 22.60
C HIS A 70 -2.53 -13.91 21.61
N GLU A 71 -3.16 -14.98 22.09
CA GLU A 71 -4.07 -15.82 21.31
C GLU A 71 -5.27 -16.19 22.18
N GLU A 72 -6.48 -15.98 21.62
CA GLU A 72 -7.75 -16.27 22.29
C GLU A 72 -8.68 -17.05 21.34
N THR A 73 -9.37 -18.06 21.88
CA THR A 73 -10.45 -18.76 21.17
C THR A 73 -11.77 -18.01 21.34
N ILE A 74 -12.41 -17.66 20.22
CA ILE A 74 -13.62 -16.84 20.16
C ILE A 74 -14.89 -17.69 20.36
N ASP A 75 -15.04 -18.75 19.56
CA ASP A 75 -16.10 -19.75 19.59
C ASP A 75 -15.82 -20.89 18.58
N SER A 76 -16.69 -21.89 18.50
CA SER A 76 -16.55 -23.06 17.61
C SER A 76 -17.37 -22.94 16.30
N SER A 77 -17.72 -21.72 15.88
CA SER A 77 -18.49 -21.53 14.63
C SER A 77 -17.63 -21.68 13.38
N SER A 78 -18.28 -21.86 12.23
CA SER A 78 -17.60 -22.23 10.99
C SER A 78 -17.29 -21.03 10.07
N GLY A 79 -17.95 -19.88 10.28
CA GLY A 79 -17.80 -18.69 9.45
C GLY A 79 -16.43 -18.01 9.62
N VAL A 80 -15.79 -17.65 8.50
CA VAL A 80 -14.53 -16.88 8.52
C VAL A 80 -14.79 -15.48 9.05
N ILE A 81 -14.12 -15.12 10.14
CA ILE A 81 -14.18 -13.79 10.75
C ILE A 81 -13.26 -12.83 10.00
N PHE A 82 -13.76 -11.63 9.74
CA PHE A 82 -12.98 -10.51 9.22
C PHE A 82 -12.70 -9.52 10.35
N PRO A 83 -11.43 -9.12 10.56
CA PRO A 83 -11.06 -8.05 11.48
C PRO A 83 -11.25 -6.68 10.80
N TYR A 84 -11.96 -5.77 11.47
CA TYR A 84 -12.11 -4.36 11.09
C TYR A 84 -11.57 -3.52 12.23
N TYR A 85 -10.49 -2.78 12.00
CA TYR A 85 -9.82 -2.01 13.04
C TYR A 85 -10.03 -0.50 12.80
N ASP A 86 -10.46 0.21 13.84
CA ASP A 86 -10.51 1.67 13.88
C ASP A 86 -9.25 2.20 14.59
N SER A 87 -8.35 2.85 13.84
CA SER A 87 -7.12 3.41 14.38
C SER A 87 -7.34 4.59 15.32
N ASP A 88 -8.50 5.26 15.21
CA ASP A 88 -8.74 6.50 15.94
C ASP A 88 -9.21 6.19 17.37
N THR A 89 -9.91 5.07 17.56
CA THR A 89 -10.43 4.62 18.87
C THR A 89 -9.76 3.37 19.41
N ASN A 90 -8.84 2.76 18.65
CA ASN A 90 -8.21 1.48 18.94
C ASN A 90 -9.19 0.31 19.12
N ILE A 91 -10.38 0.38 18.51
CA ILE A 91 -11.38 -0.68 18.59
C ILE A 91 -11.23 -1.64 17.42
N LEU A 92 -11.17 -2.94 17.73
CA LEU A 92 -11.21 -4.03 16.78
C LEU A 92 -12.59 -4.67 16.76
N TYR A 93 -13.26 -4.63 15.61
CA TYR A 93 -14.50 -5.34 15.37
C TYR A 93 -14.24 -6.66 14.63
N LEU A 94 -14.83 -7.74 15.14
CA LEU A 94 -14.74 -9.08 14.58
C LEU A 94 -16.13 -9.53 14.11
N ALA A 95 -16.24 -9.83 12.82
CA ALA A 95 -17.51 -10.22 12.23
C ALA A 95 -17.31 -11.20 11.06
N GLY A 96 -18.06 -12.31 11.04
CA GLY A 96 -18.00 -13.32 9.99
C GLY A 96 -19.26 -13.41 9.14
N LYS A 97 -19.11 -13.83 7.87
CA LYS A 97 -20.29 -14.13 7.05
C LYS A 97 -21.06 -15.31 7.66
N GLY A 98 -22.38 -15.18 7.72
CA GLY A 98 -23.27 -16.13 8.39
C GLY A 98 -23.50 -15.84 9.87
N ASP A 99 -22.72 -14.96 10.49
CA ASP A 99 -22.92 -14.58 11.88
C ASP A 99 -24.08 -13.59 12.03
N GLY A 100 -24.78 -13.68 13.16
CA GLY A 100 -25.79 -12.70 13.59
C GLY A 100 -25.20 -11.58 14.46
N ASN A 101 -23.95 -11.72 14.91
CA ASN A 101 -23.30 -10.80 15.83
C ASN A 101 -22.08 -10.09 15.21
N ILE A 102 -21.68 -8.99 15.85
CA ILE A 102 -20.43 -8.28 15.63
C ILE A 102 -19.80 -8.11 17.01
N ARG A 103 -18.69 -8.80 17.26
CA ARG A 103 -17.94 -8.68 18.53
C ARG A 103 -16.97 -7.51 18.40
N TYR A 104 -16.69 -6.82 19.49
CA TYR A 104 -15.70 -5.76 19.49
C TYR A 104 -14.83 -5.77 20.74
N TYR A 105 -13.58 -5.39 20.52
CA TYR A 105 -12.49 -5.47 21.46
C TYR A 105 -11.74 -4.14 21.48
N GLU A 106 -11.20 -3.78 22.62
CA GLU A 106 -10.25 -2.68 22.76
C GLU A 106 -8.83 -3.22 22.61
N MET A 107 -8.05 -2.57 21.76
CA MET A 107 -6.63 -2.87 21.57
C MET A 107 -5.80 -1.94 22.44
N VAL A 108 -4.88 -2.52 23.21
CA VAL A 108 -4.04 -1.77 24.17
C VAL A 108 -2.56 -2.12 24.00
N ASP A 109 -1.70 -1.25 24.51
CA ASP A 109 -0.25 -1.42 24.38
C ASP A 109 0.36 -2.42 25.36
N GLN A 110 -0.38 -2.83 26.39
CA GLN A 110 0.07 -3.73 27.44
C GLN A 110 -0.62 -5.09 27.35
N ALA A 111 0.01 -6.16 27.83
CA ALA A 111 -0.61 -7.49 27.89
C ALA A 111 -1.93 -7.43 28.70
N PRO A 112 -3.01 -8.09 28.24
CA PRO A 112 -3.11 -9.06 27.14
C PRO A 112 -3.23 -8.48 25.73
N TYR A 113 -3.04 -7.17 25.52
CA TYR A 113 -3.07 -6.43 24.24
C TYR A 113 -4.45 -6.32 23.58
N ILE A 114 -5.37 -7.19 23.94
CA ILE A 114 -6.74 -7.23 23.45
C ILE A 114 -7.69 -7.47 24.61
N HIS A 115 -8.73 -6.64 24.72
CA HIS A 115 -9.74 -6.74 25.76
C HIS A 115 -11.12 -6.82 25.12
N PHE A 116 -11.90 -7.86 25.43
CA PHE A 116 -13.27 -7.94 24.99
C PHE A 116 -14.11 -6.82 25.62
N LEU A 117 -14.81 -6.05 24.79
CA LEU A 117 -15.73 -5.01 25.25
C LEU A 117 -17.15 -5.56 25.33
N SER A 118 -17.74 -5.85 24.17
CA SER A 118 -19.11 -6.36 24.06
C SER A 118 -19.38 -6.88 22.64
N GLN A 119 -20.64 -7.19 22.35
CA GLN A 119 -21.08 -7.62 21.03
C GLN A 119 -22.44 -7.03 20.67
N PHE A 120 -22.59 -6.63 19.41
CA PHE A 120 -23.88 -6.38 18.80
C PHE A 120 -24.49 -7.73 18.40
N ILE A 121 -25.77 -7.97 18.70
CA ILE A 121 -26.46 -9.22 18.39
C ILE A 121 -27.73 -8.91 17.59
N SER A 122 -27.94 -9.67 16.52
CA SER A 122 -29.14 -9.59 15.69
C SER A 122 -29.57 -11.00 15.28
N GLY A 123 -30.88 -11.24 15.24
CA GLY A 123 -31.43 -12.54 14.84
C GLY A 123 -31.24 -12.88 13.34
N SER A 124 -30.79 -11.91 12.53
CA SER A 124 -30.60 -12.11 11.09
C SER A 124 -29.11 -12.29 10.76
N PRO A 125 -28.71 -13.38 10.09
CA PRO A 125 -27.33 -13.58 9.70
C PRO A 125 -26.90 -12.62 8.59
N GLN A 126 -25.63 -12.22 8.59
CA GLN A 126 -25.06 -11.31 7.60
C GLN A 126 -24.46 -12.05 6.39
N ARG A 127 -24.80 -11.62 5.18
CA ARG A 127 -24.16 -12.07 3.93
C ARG A 127 -22.83 -11.36 3.68
N GLY A 128 -22.71 -10.14 4.17
CA GLY A 128 -21.52 -9.32 4.07
C GLY A 128 -21.66 -8.05 4.91
N LEU A 129 -20.52 -7.40 5.13
CA LEU A 129 -20.42 -6.15 5.86
C LEU A 129 -19.56 -5.17 5.06
N GLY A 130 -20.12 -3.99 4.78
CA GLY A 130 -19.35 -2.79 4.50
C GLY A 130 -19.20 -1.94 5.76
N PHE A 131 -18.35 -0.92 5.71
CA PHE A 131 -18.24 0.05 6.79
C PHE A 131 -18.03 1.46 6.25
N MET A 132 -18.44 2.45 7.04
CA MET A 132 -18.29 3.87 6.74
C MET A 132 -16.87 4.33 7.14
N PRO A 133 -16.13 5.05 6.28
CA PRO A 133 -14.93 5.77 6.70
C PRO A 133 -15.24 6.79 7.79
N LYS A 134 -14.31 7.05 8.72
CA LYS A 134 -14.52 7.96 9.86
C LYS A 134 -15.18 9.30 9.49
N ARG A 135 -14.78 9.86 8.36
CA ARG A 135 -15.30 11.12 7.79
C ARG A 135 -16.81 11.12 7.46
N GLY A 136 -17.45 9.96 7.39
CA GLY A 136 -18.89 9.83 7.16
C GLY A 136 -19.69 9.41 8.40
N CYS A 137 -19.02 9.29 9.56
CA CYS A 137 -19.68 9.03 10.83
C CYS A 137 -20.39 10.28 11.36
N ASP A 138 -21.51 10.08 12.05
CA ASP A 138 -22.26 11.17 12.67
C ASP A 138 -21.69 11.52 14.06
N VAL A 139 -20.85 12.55 14.06
CA VAL A 139 -20.17 13.03 15.27
C VAL A 139 -21.17 13.56 16.30
N SER A 140 -22.29 14.14 15.87
CA SER A 140 -23.30 14.70 16.78
C SER A 140 -23.95 13.63 17.67
N GLN A 141 -24.06 12.40 17.16
CA GLN A 141 -24.64 11.26 17.86
C GLN A 141 -23.60 10.40 18.59
N CYS A 142 -22.36 10.88 18.71
CA CYS A 142 -21.25 10.08 19.27
C CYS A 142 -21.06 8.72 18.54
N GLU A 143 -21.35 8.69 17.23
CA GLU A 143 -21.12 7.52 16.38
C GLU A 143 -19.64 7.39 16.01
N ILE A 144 -18.98 6.38 16.54
CA ILE A 144 -17.55 6.13 16.33
C ILE A 144 -17.26 5.23 15.12
N PHE A 145 -18.22 4.39 14.73
CA PHE A 145 -18.09 3.46 13.61
C PHE A 145 -19.48 3.11 13.06
N ARG A 146 -19.61 2.86 11.75
CA ARG A 146 -20.89 2.45 11.14
C ARG A 146 -20.66 1.30 10.17
N PHE A 147 -21.35 0.19 10.40
CA PHE A 147 -21.43 -0.92 9.45
C PHE A 147 -22.60 -0.77 8.49
N PHE A 148 -22.46 -1.36 7.32
CA PHE A 148 -23.53 -1.60 6.36
C PHE A 148 -23.72 -3.11 6.25
N LYS A 149 -24.64 -3.65 7.06
CA LYS A 149 -24.93 -5.08 7.17
C LYS A 149 -25.86 -5.51 6.05
N LEU A 150 -25.36 -6.37 5.17
CA LEU A 150 -26.19 -7.01 4.16
C LEU A 150 -26.87 -8.25 4.75
N HIS A 151 -28.19 -8.25 4.79
CA HIS A 151 -28.96 -9.39 5.29
C HIS A 151 -28.81 -10.62 4.37
N ALA A 152 -28.71 -11.81 4.96
CA ALA A 152 -28.58 -13.03 4.16
C ALA A 152 -29.90 -13.54 3.57
N THR A 153 -31.02 -13.26 4.25
CA THR A 153 -32.36 -13.73 3.86
C THR A 153 -33.19 -12.64 3.20
N ARG A 154 -32.88 -11.37 3.46
CA ARG A 154 -33.59 -10.20 2.92
C ARG A 154 -32.66 -9.43 1.98
N GLY A 155 -33.17 -8.96 0.85
CA GLY A 155 -32.45 -8.07 -0.06
C GLY A 155 -32.29 -6.66 0.51
N MET A 156 -31.78 -6.54 1.73
CA MET A 156 -31.77 -5.33 2.54
C MET A 156 -30.36 -5.05 3.07
N CYS A 157 -29.96 -3.79 2.97
CA CYS A 157 -28.76 -3.26 3.63
C CYS A 157 -29.18 -2.45 4.85
N GLU A 158 -28.75 -2.87 6.03
CA GLU A 158 -29.05 -2.23 7.31
C GLU A 158 -27.81 -1.46 7.81
N PRO A 159 -27.90 -0.14 8.00
CA PRO A 159 -26.87 0.61 8.72
C PRO A 159 -26.86 0.21 10.20
N VAL A 160 -25.70 -0.15 10.73
CA VAL A 160 -25.50 -0.48 12.16
C VAL A 160 -24.48 0.50 12.74
N SER A 161 -24.96 1.46 13.52
CA SER A 161 -24.17 2.50 14.16
C SER A 161 -23.61 2.02 15.50
N MET A 162 -22.30 2.16 15.68
CA MET A 162 -21.59 1.93 16.94
C MET A 162 -21.46 3.28 17.65
N ILE A 163 -22.21 3.46 18.74
CA ILE A 163 -22.35 4.73 19.44
C ILE A 163 -21.78 4.62 20.84
N VAL A 164 -20.97 5.60 21.23
CA VAL A 164 -20.54 5.76 22.63
C VAL A 164 -21.59 6.61 23.35
N PRO A 165 -22.28 6.08 24.39
CA PRO A 165 -23.34 6.82 25.06
C PRO A 165 -22.75 7.99 25.87
N ARG A 166 -22.96 9.23 25.41
CA ARG A 166 -22.57 10.46 26.10
C ARG A 166 -23.79 11.34 26.36
N LYS A 167 -23.75 12.10 27.47
CA LYS A 167 -24.78 13.07 27.86
C LYS A 167 -24.36 14.50 27.50
N SER A 168 -24.04 14.75 26.24
CA SER A 168 -23.67 16.09 25.76
C SER A 168 -23.82 16.18 24.25
N ASP A 169 -24.38 17.29 23.77
CA ASP A 169 -24.45 17.63 22.34
C ASP A 169 -23.16 18.31 21.84
N GLN A 170 -22.18 18.50 22.73
CA GLN A 170 -20.89 19.09 22.36
C GLN A 170 -19.99 18.08 21.66
N PHE A 171 -19.16 18.57 20.75
CA PHE A 171 -18.13 17.78 20.08
C PHE A 171 -17.20 17.11 21.11
N GLN A 172 -17.10 15.78 21.05
CA GLN A 172 -16.29 14.96 21.96
C GLN A 172 -14.87 14.78 21.40
N GLU A 173 -13.94 15.68 21.73
CA GLU A 173 -12.56 15.66 21.21
C GLU A 173 -11.80 14.36 21.58
N ASP A 174 -12.18 13.71 22.67
CA ASP A 174 -11.62 12.44 23.12
C ASP A 174 -12.06 11.24 22.24
N LEU A 175 -13.25 11.29 21.63
CA LEU A 175 -13.75 10.23 20.74
C LEU A 175 -13.31 10.41 19.29
N TYR A 176 -12.94 11.64 18.93
CA TYR A 176 -12.63 12.05 17.57
C TYR A 176 -11.29 12.78 17.52
N PRO A 177 -10.16 12.06 17.73
CA PRO A 177 -8.85 12.62 17.40
C PRO A 177 -8.78 12.94 15.90
N ASP A 178 -7.74 13.67 15.50
CA ASP A 178 -7.55 13.98 14.09
C ASP A 178 -7.43 12.68 13.28
N THR A 179 -8.26 12.55 12.24
CA THR A 179 -8.40 11.34 11.43
C THR A 179 -7.78 11.51 10.06
N ALA A 180 -7.58 10.42 9.32
CA ALA A 180 -6.99 10.48 7.98
C ALA A 180 -7.84 11.32 7.00
N ALA A 181 -7.24 12.39 6.48
CA ALA A 181 -7.83 13.29 5.52
C ALA A 181 -7.95 12.65 4.12
N PRO A 182 -8.82 13.17 3.23
CA PRO A 182 -8.89 12.72 1.84
C PRO A 182 -7.70 13.19 0.97
N VAL A 183 -6.62 13.66 1.59
CA VAL A 183 -5.46 14.25 0.91
C VAL A 183 -4.29 13.27 0.97
N PRO A 184 -3.70 12.89 -0.17
CA PRO A 184 -2.53 12.02 -0.17
C PRO A 184 -1.33 12.73 0.44
N ALA A 185 -0.57 12.03 1.30
CA ALA A 185 0.65 12.57 1.92
C ALA A 185 1.86 12.58 0.98
N LEU A 186 1.84 11.72 -0.05
CA LEU A 186 2.92 11.51 -1.01
C LEU A 186 2.36 11.28 -2.41
N THR A 187 3.15 11.64 -3.42
CA THR A 187 2.91 11.19 -4.79
C THR A 187 3.35 9.72 -4.94
N ALA A 188 2.88 9.07 -6.00
CA ALA A 188 3.32 7.69 -6.31
C ALA A 188 4.83 7.61 -6.57
N GLY A 189 5.40 8.62 -7.24
CA GLY A 189 6.84 8.69 -7.52
C GLY A 189 7.68 8.83 -6.25
N ASP A 190 7.27 9.70 -5.32
CA ASP A 190 7.96 9.86 -4.03
C ASP A 190 7.97 8.56 -3.23
N TRP A 191 6.81 7.88 -3.15
CA TRP A 191 6.69 6.62 -2.44
C TRP A 191 7.57 5.52 -3.06
N GLN A 192 7.58 5.43 -4.39
CA GLN A 192 8.41 4.48 -5.13
C GLN A 192 9.92 4.73 -4.94
N ASN A 193 10.31 6.01 -4.78
CA ASN A 193 11.69 6.40 -4.45
C ASN A 193 12.07 6.19 -2.98
N GLY A 194 11.21 5.53 -2.19
CA GLY A 194 11.51 5.15 -0.81
C GLY A 194 11.05 6.14 0.25
N ILE A 195 10.40 7.25 -0.13
CA ILE A 195 9.91 8.24 0.83
C ILE A 195 8.70 7.66 1.58
N ASN A 196 8.70 7.80 2.90
CA ASN A 196 7.59 7.43 3.77
C ASN A 196 7.10 8.68 4.52
N ARG A 197 5.78 8.87 4.58
CA ARG A 197 5.15 9.92 5.38
C ARG A 197 3.87 9.39 6.03
N PRO A 198 3.54 9.83 7.25
CA PRO A 198 2.25 9.53 7.85
C PRO A 198 1.11 10.14 7.01
N PRO A 199 -0.13 9.64 7.16
CA PRO A 199 -1.30 10.26 6.56
C PRO A 199 -1.41 11.74 6.93
N VAL A 200 -1.96 12.55 6.03
CA VAL A 200 -2.38 13.91 6.39
C VAL A 200 -3.62 13.78 7.26
N TYR A 201 -3.60 14.40 8.43
CA TYR A 201 -4.71 14.33 9.39
C TYR A 201 -5.64 15.54 9.26
N MET A 202 -6.90 15.38 9.68
CA MET A 202 -7.91 16.43 9.73
C MET A 202 -8.80 16.29 10.97
N SER A 203 -9.23 17.44 11.50
CA SER A 203 -10.20 17.47 12.59
C SER A 203 -11.62 17.19 12.06
N MET A 204 -12.33 16.31 12.76
CA MET A 204 -13.75 16.03 12.51
C MET A 204 -14.68 17.16 12.99
N LYS A 205 -14.17 18.14 13.76
CA LYS A 205 -14.94 19.28 14.28
C LYS A 205 -15.14 20.36 13.22
N THR A 206 -14.06 20.77 12.57
CA THR A 206 -14.08 21.78 11.50
C THR A 206 -14.46 21.15 10.16
N GLY A 207 -14.29 19.84 10.03
CA GLY A 207 -14.38 19.13 8.77
C GLY A 207 -13.30 19.59 7.78
N VAL A 208 -13.35 19.04 6.57
CA VAL A 208 -12.62 19.55 5.40
C VAL A 208 -13.65 19.81 4.32
N THR A 209 -13.51 20.92 3.60
CA THR A 209 -14.28 21.14 2.37
C THR A 209 -13.81 20.12 1.34
N VAL A 210 -14.53 18.99 1.26
CA VAL A 210 -14.15 17.87 0.41
C VAL A 210 -14.37 18.25 -1.06
N CYS A 211 -13.33 18.72 -1.73
CA CYS A 211 -13.21 18.53 -3.18
C CYS A 211 -12.67 17.12 -3.41
N THR A 212 -13.53 16.11 -3.28
CA THR A 212 -13.27 14.87 -4.01
C THR A 212 -13.31 15.23 -5.49
N HIS A 213 -12.44 14.64 -6.31
CA HIS A 213 -12.72 14.54 -7.74
C HIS A 213 -14.04 13.78 -7.85
N LYS A 214 -15.16 14.51 -7.84
CA LYS A 214 -16.49 13.93 -7.87
C LYS A 214 -16.50 12.93 -9.02
N PRO A 215 -16.86 11.65 -8.80
CA PRO A 215 -17.21 10.80 -9.90
C PRO A 215 -18.25 11.59 -10.69
N LYS A 216 -18.00 11.85 -11.99
CA LYS A 216 -19.02 12.47 -12.84
C LYS A 216 -20.22 11.53 -12.81
N ALA A 217 -21.23 11.87 -12.01
CA ALA A 217 -22.51 11.19 -12.05
C ALA A 217 -23.01 11.31 -13.49
N PHE A 218 -23.24 10.19 -14.16
CA PHE A 218 -23.87 10.19 -15.46
C PHE A 218 -25.30 10.71 -15.27
N LYS A 219 -25.51 12.00 -15.52
CA LYS A 219 -26.85 12.58 -15.60
C LYS A 219 -27.38 12.21 -16.98
N GLY A 220 -28.25 11.20 -17.02
CA GLY A 220 -28.86 10.69 -18.26
C GLY A 220 -29.80 11.65 -18.98
N ASN A 221 -29.68 12.98 -18.80
CA ASN A 221 -30.63 13.94 -19.35
C ASN A 221 -30.04 15.26 -19.91
N GLU A 222 -28.73 15.35 -20.17
CA GLU A 222 -28.19 16.47 -20.97
C GLU A 222 -28.08 16.06 -22.45
N LEU A 223 -29.22 16.04 -23.15
CA LEU A 223 -29.34 15.79 -24.60
C LEU A 223 -28.88 16.97 -25.48
N SER A 224 -27.94 17.81 -25.02
CA SER A 224 -27.58 19.03 -25.74
C SER A 224 -26.11 19.47 -25.59
N ARG A 225 -25.15 18.55 -25.66
CA ARG A 225 -23.73 18.91 -25.83
C ARG A 225 -23.00 18.04 -26.85
N SER A 226 -22.84 18.60 -28.05
CA SER A 226 -21.88 18.26 -29.12
C SER A 226 -21.60 16.76 -29.35
N ALA A 227 -22.17 16.24 -30.44
CA ALA A 227 -22.15 14.84 -30.88
C ALA A 227 -20.75 14.18 -30.98
N THR A 228 -19.66 14.93 -30.98
CA THR A 228 -18.29 14.40 -31.03
C THR A 228 -17.75 13.95 -29.66
N ALA A 229 -18.20 14.54 -28.55
CA ALA A 229 -17.77 14.15 -27.20
C ALA A 229 -18.49 12.89 -26.70
N ASP A 230 -19.77 12.74 -27.05
CA ASP A 230 -20.63 11.63 -26.63
C ASP A 230 -20.21 10.29 -27.24
N ASN A 231 -19.76 10.27 -28.49
CA ASN A 231 -19.26 9.06 -29.13
C ASN A 231 -17.99 8.53 -28.45
N ASN A 232 -17.07 9.43 -28.08
CA ASN A 232 -15.84 9.04 -27.38
C ASN A 232 -16.14 8.49 -25.98
N TYR A 233 -17.08 9.09 -25.24
CA TYR A 233 -17.48 8.60 -23.92
C TYR A 233 -18.22 7.25 -24.00
N ARG A 234 -19.14 7.11 -24.95
CA ARG A 234 -19.87 5.85 -25.19
C ARG A 234 -18.92 4.72 -25.55
N MET A 235 -17.96 4.94 -26.45
CA MET A 235 -16.95 3.94 -26.80
C MET A 235 -16.02 3.59 -25.61
N LYS A 236 -15.72 4.57 -24.75
CA LYS A 236 -14.83 4.38 -23.59
C LYS A 236 -15.47 3.52 -22.49
N PHE A 237 -16.80 3.51 -22.39
CA PHE A 237 -17.56 2.75 -21.38
C PHE A 237 -18.33 1.55 -21.94
N ALA A 238 -18.33 1.34 -23.26
CA ALA A 238 -18.99 0.20 -23.89
C ALA A 238 -18.55 -1.15 -23.30
N PHE A 239 -17.29 -1.27 -22.88
CA PHE A 239 -16.76 -2.50 -22.27
C PHE A 239 -17.46 -2.90 -20.95
N LEU A 240 -18.05 -1.95 -20.22
CA LEU A 240 -18.82 -2.24 -18.99
C LEU A 240 -20.16 -2.91 -19.27
N SER A 241 -20.67 -2.77 -20.49
CA SER A 241 -21.95 -3.37 -20.92
C SER A 241 -21.79 -4.74 -21.59
N THR A 242 -20.55 -5.12 -21.91
CA THR A 242 -20.21 -6.38 -22.59
C THR A 242 -19.51 -7.31 -21.60
N GLN A 243 -19.88 -8.60 -21.57
CA GLN A 243 -19.07 -9.59 -20.85
C GLN A 243 -17.67 -9.65 -21.47
N THR A 244 -16.64 -9.62 -20.62
CA THR A 244 -15.26 -9.88 -21.04
C THR A 244 -15.12 -11.35 -21.42
N VAL A 245 -15.04 -11.64 -22.72
CA VAL A 245 -14.70 -12.96 -23.25
C VAL A 245 -13.17 -13.04 -23.35
N PRO A 246 -12.49 -13.96 -22.65
CA PRO A 246 -11.05 -14.15 -22.81
C PRO A 246 -10.74 -14.60 -24.23
N ASP A 247 -9.84 -13.91 -24.92
CA ASP A 247 -9.35 -14.31 -26.24
C ASP A 247 -8.19 -15.29 -26.06
N TYR A 248 -8.40 -16.56 -26.41
CA TYR A 248 -7.42 -17.65 -26.27
C TYR A 248 -6.55 -17.86 -27.52
N ARG A 249 -6.61 -16.97 -28.52
CA ARG A 249 -5.79 -17.10 -29.72
C ARG A 249 -4.30 -16.83 -29.41
N PRO A 250 -3.36 -17.55 -30.06
CA PRO A 250 -1.93 -17.27 -29.96
C PRO A 250 -1.61 -15.80 -30.28
N LEU A 251 -0.72 -15.18 -29.49
CA LEU A 251 -0.39 -13.74 -29.57
C LEU A 251 0.04 -13.31 -30.98
N ASP A 252 0.69 -14.19 -31.72
CA ASP A 252 1.22 -13.94 -33.07
C ASP A 252 0.11 -13.82 -34.14
N LEU A 253 -1.13 -14.19 -33.80
CA LEU A 253 -2.29 -14.16 -34.70
C LEU A 253 -3.27 -13.03 -34.36
N LEU A 254 -2.95 -12.19 -33.37
CA LEU A 254 -3.78 -11.04 -33.05
C LEU A 254 -3.55 -9.93 -34.09
N PRO A 255 -4.61 -9.39 -34.73
CA PRO A 255 -4.45 -8.23 -35.60
C PRO A 255 -3.87 -7.07 -34.79
N GLU A 256 -2.81 -6.44 -35.29
CA GLU A 256 -2.25 -5.23 -34.68
C GLU A 256 -3.35 -4.20 -34.46
N SER A 257 -3.57 -3.80 -33.21
CA SER A 257 -4.60 -2.81 -32.92
C SER A 257 -4.25 -1.46 -33.55
N GLU A 258 -5.22 -0.76 -34.15
CA GLU A 258 -5.02 0.62 -34.65
C GLU A 258 -4.42 1.56 -33.58
N LYS A 259 -4.63 1.27 -32.30
CA LYS A 259 -4.04 2.01 -31.18
C LYS A 259 -2.52 1.86 -31.15
N SER A 260 -1.99 0.66 -31.40
CA SER A 260 -0.55 0.38 -31.45
C SER A 260 0.13 1.16 -32.59
N GLN A 261 -0.52 1.24 -33.76
CA GLN A 261 -0.03 2.01 -34.91
C GLN A 261 -0.11 3.53 -34.69
N LYS A 262 -1.15 4.03 -34.01
CA LYS A 262 -1.28 5.46 -33.66
C LYS A 262 -0.29 5.89 -32.57
N THR A 263 0.08 5.00 -31.65
CA THR A 263 1.10 5.32 -30.61
C THR A 263 2.52 5.37 -31.14
N SER A 264 2.90 4.54 -32.12
CA SER A 264 4.26 4.58 -32.70
C SER A 264 4.49 5.86 -33.51
N ASN A 265 3.51 6.27 -34.33
CA ASN A 265 3.62 7.49 -35.14
C ASN A 265 3.70 8.77 -34.28
N ASN A 266 2.93 8.86 -33.18
CA ASN A 266 2.94 10.02 -32.29
C ASN A 266 4.20 10.13 -31.41
N GLN A 267 4.91 9.01 -31.15
CA GLN A 267 6.20 9.06 -30.44
C GLN A 267 7.31 9.65 -31.32
N SER A 268 7.30 9.38 -32.62
CA SER A 268 8.32 9.88 -33.56
C SER A 268 8.29 11.41 -33.73
N THR A 269 7.10 11.99 -33.85
CA THR A 269 6.92 13.43 -34.11
C THR A 269 7.27 14.28 -32.89
N LYS A 270 6.95 13.79 -31.68
CA LYS A 270 7.26 14.49 -30.42
C LYS A 270 8.75 14.48 -30.11
N PHE A 271 9.46 13.41 -30.47
CA PHE A 271 10.92 13.32 -30.34
C PHE A 271 11.65 14.31 -31.26
N GLN A 272 11.22 14.41 -32.53
CA GLN A 272 11.78 15.39 -33.47
C GLN A 272 11.55 16.84 -33.03
N GLN A 273 10.39 17.13 -32.43
CA GLN A 273 10.04 18.47 -31.96
C GLN A 273 10.86 18.90 -30.74
N ILE A 274 11.22 17.96 -29.86
CA ILE A 274 12.10 18.21 -28.71
C ILE A 274 13.53 18.47 -29.18
N GLN A 275 14.01 17.71 -30.16
CA GLN A 275 15.37 17.87 -30.71
C GLN A 275 15.59 19.24 -31.36
N GLN A 276 14.56 19.79 -32.01
CA GLN A 276 14.59 21.15 -32.56
C GLN A 276 14.59 22.25 -31.48
N MET A 277 13.96 22.02 -30.32
CA MET A 277 13.92 23.01 -29.23
C MET A 277 15.25 23.14 -28.49
N PHE A 278 16.03 22.07 -28.37
CA PHE A 278 17.25 22.05 -27.56
C PHE A 278 18.56 22.13 -28.38
N GLY A 279 18.49 22.13 -29.71
CA GLY A 279 19.68 22.11 -30.58
C GLY A 279 20.48 23.42 -30.71
N ASN A 280 19.98 24.56 -30.20
CA ASN A 280 20.54 25.88 -30.50
C ASN A 280 21.19 26.62 -29.30
N TYR A 281 21.52 25.95 -28.19
CA TYR A 281 22.25 26.58 -27.08
C TYR A 281 23.65 25.99 -26.90
N THR A 282 24.59 26.44 -27.73
CA THR A 282 26.03 26.47 -27.40
C THR A 282 26.71 27.54 -28.26
N ASN A 283 27.04 28.69 -27.66
CA ASN A 283 28.32 29.40 -27.84
C ASN A 283 28.31 30.77 -27.12
N GLN A 284 29.46 31.10 -26.52
CA GLN A 284 29.84 32.23 -25.64
C GLN A 284 29.50 32.00 -24.16
N GLY A 285 30.43 31.93 -23.22
CA GLY A 285 31.87 32.15 -23.23
C GLY A 285 32.30 32.55 -21.81
N ASP A 286 33.28 31.82 -21.28
CA ASP A 286 34.27 32.15 -20.22
C ASP A 286 33.75 32.44 -18.79
N ILE A 287 34.37 31.93 -17.69
CA ILE A 287 35.61 32.47 -17.09
C ILE A 287 36.05 31.58 -15.87
N ILE A 288 37.31 31.10 -15.89
CA ILE A 288 38.31 30.75 -14.81
C ILE A 288 38.55 29.31 -14.29
N ASN A 289 39.77 28.85 -14.63
CA ASN A 289 40.82 28.01 -14.00
C ASN A 289 40.47 26.66 -13.36
N GLU A 290 41.02 25.55 -13.86
CA GLU A 290 42.44 25.14 -13.78
C GLU A 290 42.92 24.98 -12.33
N ASP A 291 42.62 23.81 -11.77
CA ASP A 291 43.68 22.87 -11.39
C ASP A 291 43.10 21.45 -11.28
N ILE A 292 43.92 20.47 -11.67
CA ILE A 292 43.69 19.00 -11.73
C ILE A 292 43.21 18.48 -13.11
N MET A 293 44.01 18.71 -14.14
CA MET A 293 44.41 17.62 -15.05
C MET A 293 45.15 16.56 -14.20
N THR A 294 45.01 15.24 -14.33
CA THR A 294 44.81 14.41 -15.52
C THR A 294 44.52 12.99 -15.06
N LEU A 295 43.34 12.46 -15.33
CA LEU A 295 43.16 11.04 -15.64
C LEU A 295 42.30 11.02 -16.90
N LYS A 296 42.96 10.67 -18.02
CA LYS A 296 42.39 10.60 -19.35
C LYS A 296 41.17 9.67 -19.33
N ILE A 297 39.98 10.24 -19.27
CA ILE A 297 38.76 9.58 -19.74
C ILE A 297 38.84 9.74 -21.26
N SER A 298 39.40 8.71 -21.90
CA SER A 298 39.25 8.52 -23.33
C SER A 298 37.77 8.60 -23.68
N ASP A 299 37.45 9.48 -24.62
CA ASP A 299 36.15 9.60 -25.27
C ASP A 299 35.51 8.23 -25.52
N HIS A 300 34.41 7.96 -24.83
CA HIS A 300 33.47 6.91 -25.20
C HIS A 300 32.05 7.49 -25.20
N ASN A 301 31.78 8.24 -26.27
CA ASN A 301 30.44 8.43 -26.80
C ASN A 301 29.87 7.06 -27.22
N GLY A 302 29.31 6.33 -26.26
CA GLY A 302 28.61 5.08 -26.49
C GLY A 302 27.41 5.01 -25.59
N TYR A 303 26.28 5.57 -26.02
CA TYR A 303 24.98 5.11 -25.57
C TYR A 303 24.96 3.59 -25.82
N GLU A 304 25.07 2.77 -24.78
CA GLU A 304 24.95 1.31 -24.93
C GLU A 304 23.58 1.02 -25.54
N GLU A 305 23.59 0.49 -26.77
CA GLU A 305 22.40 0.05 -27.47
C GLU A 305 21.61 -0.93 -26.59
N ILE A 306 20.32 -0.63 -26.41
CA ILE A 306 19.38 -1.54 -25.76
C ILE A 306 19.47 -2.90 -26.48
N PRO A 307 19.79 -4.01 -25.79
CA PRO A 307 19.96 -5.31 -26.43
C PRO A 307 18.69 -5.71 -27.21
N LYS A 308 18.81 -5.92 -28.52
CA LYS A 308 17.66 -6.23 -29.40
C LYS A 308 17.44 -7.73 -29.62
N THR A 309 18.40 -8.57 -29.21
CA THR A 309 18.34 -10.02 -29.35
C THR A 309 18.70 -10.71 -28.04
N GLU A 310 18.17 -11.92 -27.82
CA GLU A 310 18.40 -12.72 -26.61
C GLU A 310 19.89 -12.98 -26.36
N TYR A 311 20.67 -13.23 -27.42
CA TYR A 311 22.12 -13.40 -27.34
C TYR A 311 22.85 -12.14 -26.84
N GLN A 312 22.44 -10.95 -27.33
CA GLN A 312 23.02 -9.68 -26.86
C GLN A 312 22.68 -9.41 -25.40
N LEU A 313 21.45 -9.74 -24.98
CA LEU A 313 21.01 -9.59 -23.60
C LEU A 313 21.82 -10.51 -22.66
N GLN A 314 22.03 -11.77 -23.06
CA GLN A 314 22.80 -12.73 -22.27
C GLN A 314 24.26 -12.31 -22.12
N ARG A 315 24.88 -11.77 -23.18
CA ARG A 315 26.25 -11.25 -23.15
C ARG A 315 26.37 -9.98 -22.29
N ALA A 316 25.40 -9.07 -22.36
CA ALA A 316 25.34 -7.88 -21.51
C ALA A 316 25.20 -8.25 -20.03
N TYR A 317 24.35 -9.22 -19.71
CA TYR A 317 24.16 -9.73 -18.35
C TYR A 317 25.45 -10.31 -17.76
N LEU A 318 26.19 -11.12 -18.53
CA LEU A 318 27.46 -11.68 -18.08
C LEU A 318 28.51 -10.58 -17.82
N ARG A 319 28.59 -9.59 -18.72
CA ARG A 319 29.51 -8.44 -18.58
C ARG A 319 29.21 -7.62 -17.33
N GLN A 320 27.94 -7.28 -17.09
CA GLN A 320 27.53 -6.58 -15.87
C GLN A 320 27.81 -7.40 -14.61
N GLY A 321 27.65 -8.72 -14.68
CA GLY A 321 28.00 -9.63 -13.59
C GLY A 321 29.49 -9.60 -13.22
N GLU A 322 30.39 -9.51 -14.21
CA GLU A 322 31.83 -9.36 -13.98
C GLU A 322 32.19 -7.98 -13.41
N GLU A 323 31.58 -6.92 -13.93
CA GLU A 323 31.77 -5.56 -13.44
C GLU A 323 31.36 -5.41 -11.98
N LEU A 324 30.20 -5.97 -11.60
CA LEU A 324 29.73 -6.00 -10.22
C LEU A 324 30.69 -6.77 -9.29
N LYS A 325 31.31 -7.86 -9.77
CA LYS A 325 32.34 -8.58 -8.99
C LYS A 325 33.58 -7.71 -8.77
N LEU A 326 34.01 -6.99 -9.79
CA LEU A 326 35.17 -6.09 -9.70
C LEU A 326 34.90 -4.95 -8.72
N LEU A 327 33.74 -4.29 -8.83
CA LEU A 327 33.33 -3.19 -7.95
C LEU A 327 33.23 -3.64 -6.50
N ARG A 328 32.66 -4.83 -6.23
CA ARG A 328 32.63 -5.40 -4.87
C ARG A 328 34.02 -5.62 -4.29
N LYS A 329 34.97 -6.09 -5.11
CA LYS A 329 36.37 -6.27 -4.68
C LYS A 329 37.04 -4.92 -4.38
N GLN A 330 36.78 -3.90 -5.18
CA GLN A 330 37.29 -2.55 -4.95
C GLN A 330 36.72 -1.93 -3.67
N LEU A 331 35.41 -2.06 -3.44
CA LEU A 331 34.74 -1.62 -2.21
C LEU A 331 35.36 -2.27 -0.97
N ALA A 332 35.50 -3.60 -0.97
CA ALA A 332 36.12 -4.31 0.15
C ALA A 332 37.57 -3.88 0.43
N SER A 333 38.32 -3.47 -0.61
CA SER A 333 39.66 -2.92 -0.44
C SER A 333 39.63 -1.52 0.19
N ARG A 334 38.67 -0.67 -0.22
CA ARG A 334 38.50 0.67 0.34
C ARG A 334 38.06 0.62 1.80
N ASP A 335 37.15 -0.28 2.15
CA ASP A 335 36.68 -0.44 3.53
C ASP A 335 37.81 -0.83 4.49
N ARG A 336 38.75 -1.68 4.04
CA ARG A 336 39.96 -1.98 4.82
C ARG A 336 40.83 -0.74 5.01
N GLN A 337 41.07 0.02 3.94
CA GLN A 337 41.88 1.22 4.00
C GLN A 337 41.26 2.29 4.93
N ILE A 338 39.94 2.43 4.92
CA ILE A 338 39.22 3.33 5.83
C ILE A 338 39.42 2.87 7.28
N LYS A 339 39.26 1.59 7.57
CA LYS A 339 39.45 1.04 8.92
C LYS A 339 40.87 1.25 9.44
N ASP A 340 41.88 1.10 8.59
CA ASP A 340 43.28 1.34 8.96
C ASP A 340 43.54 2.83 9.26
N LEU A 341 42.96 3.73 8.45
CA LEU A 341 43.03 5.17 8.68
C LEU A 341 42.31 5.59 9.98
N GLU A 342 41.14 5.03 10.26
CA GLU A 342 40.40 5.28 11.50
C GLU A 342 41.21 4.86 12.74
N GLN A 343 41.90 3.71 12.68
CA GLN A 343 42.79 3.28 13.76
C GLN A 343 43.98 4.22 13.95
N LEU A 344 44.54 4.74 12.86
CA LEU A 344 45.64 5.70 12.91
C LEU A 344 45.19 7.03 13.52
N VAL A 345 44.03 7.53 13.12
CA VAL A 345 43.41 8.74 13.70
C VAL A 345 43.13 8.54 15.20
N ALA A 346 42.59 7.39 15.60
CA ALA A 346 42.34 7.08 17.01
C ALA A 346 43.64 7.08 17.85
N LYS A 347 44.72 6.52 17.32
CA LYS A 347 46.04 6.54 17.98
C LYS A 347 46.60 7.95 18.12
N LEU A 348 46.49 8.78 17.08
CA LEU A 348 46.95 10.18 17.13
C LEU A 348 46.12 11.03 18.11
N GLN A 349 44.80 10.81 18.17
CA GLN A 349 43.92 11.48 19.13
C GLN A 349 44.22 11.06 20.58
N ALA A 350 44.55 9.79 20.83
CA ALA A 350 44.99 9.32 22.15
C ALA A 350 46.33 9.96 22.57
N HIS A 351 47.28 10.11 21.64
CA HIS A 351 48.55 10.78 21.91
C HIS A 351 48.38 12.28 22.22
N ARG A 352 47.39 12.94 21.60
CA ARG A 352 47.08 14.35 21.86
C ARG A 352 46.41 14.59 23.22
N LYS A 353 45.79 13.57 23.83
CA LYS A 353 45.20 13.67 25.19
C LYS A 353 46.22 13.49 26.32
N HIS A 354 47.44 13.04 26.01
CA HIS A 354 48.52 12.80 26.98
C HIS A 354 49.67 13.81 26.90
N LYS A 355 49.52 14.86 26.09
CA LYS A 355 50.27 16.13 26.17
C LYS A 355 49.33 17.19 26.68
#